data_AF-A0A158E080-F1
#
_entry.id   AF-A0A158E080-F1
#
_cell.length_a   1.000
_cell.length_b   1.000
_cell.length_c   1.000
_cell.angle_alpha   90.00
_cell.angle_beta   90.00
_cell.angle_gamma   90.00
#
_symmetry.space_group_name_H-M   'P 1'
#
loop_
_entity.id
_entity.type
_entity.pdbx_description
1 polymer ?
#
loop_
_entity_poly.entity_id
_entity_poly.type
_entity_poly.pdbx_seq_one_letter_code
_entity_poly.pdbx_strand_id
1 'polypeptide(L)'
;MTQPTPARRLDEFKPDARFAWCVTGSGHMLEESIALARQLPGVDLFLSAAGEEVLPLYGWTIAKLREHFKVLRDNSASSVPVGMIYNGEYHTIVIAPATSNTVAKCAFGISDTLPTNLYAQAGKQCVPGIVFACDTAPSVITQAPHEWVEVRPRAIEFENVERLARFAHTTVARSLDDLKAALDQRLSDLKLAWNTSSS
;
A
#
# COMPACT_ATOMS: atom_id res chain seq x y z
N MET A 1 17.09 -24.14 -5.00
CA MET A 1 16.02 -23.84 -5.97
C MET A 1 16.47 -22.62 -6.76
N THR A 2 16.61 -22.74 -8.08
CA THR A 2 16.87 -21.60 -8.97
C THR A 2 15.69 -20.65 -8.91
N GLN A 3 15.91 -19.35 -8.71
CA GLN A 3 14.82 -18.39 -8.78
C GLN A 3 14.20 -18.42 -10.18
N PRO A 4 12.85 -18.51 -10.30
CA PRO A 4 12.20 -18.51 -11.60
C PRO A 4 12.55 -17.23 -12.36
N THR A 5 12.80 -17.35 -13.66
CA THR A 5 12.99 -16.20 -14.55
C THR A 5 11.77 -15.28 -14.44
N PRO A 6 11.95 -13.96 -14.23
CA PRO A 6 10.84 -13.03 -14.12
C PRO A 6 9.92 -13.12 -15.33
N ALA A 7 8.60 -13.16 -15.11
CA ALA A 7 7.62 -13.13 -16.19
C ALA A 7 7.67 -11.83 -17.02
N ARG A 8 8.26 -10.77 -16.45
CA ARG A 8 8.49 -9.46 -17.07
C ARG A 8 9.87 -8.95 -16.66
N ARG A 9 10.58 -8.25 -17.55
CA ARG A 9 11.77 -7.51 -17.16
C ARG A 9 11.37 -6.23 -16.41
N LEU A 10 12.04 -5.96 -15.29
CA LEU A 10 11.70 -4.86 -14.36
C LEU A 10 11.97 -3.45 -14.92
N ASP A 11 12.54 -3.36 -16.11
CA ASP A 11 12.82 -2.15 -16.87
C ASP A 11 11.71 -1.80 -17.88
N GLU A 12 10.68 -2.64 -18.06
CA GLU A 12 9.60 -2.42 -19.04
C GLU A 12 8.32 -1.82 -18.42
N PHE A 13 8.45 -0.69 -17.73
CA PHE A 13 7.29 0.13 -17.37
C PHE A 13 7.00 1.18 -18.45
N LYS A 14 5.76 1.66 -18.53
CA LYS A 14 5.47 2.82 -19.39
C LYS A 14 6.30 4.04 -18.93
N PRO A 15 6.68 4.95 -19.84
CA PRO A 15 7.45 6.15 -19.47
C PRO A 15 6.76 7.02 -18.41
N ASP A 16 5.43 6.98 -18.35
CA ASP A 16 4.57 7.69 -17.40
C ASP A 16 3.99 6.76 -16.32
N ALA A 17 4.61 5.60 -16.07
CA ALA A 17 4.18 4.68 -15.04
C ALA A 17 4.16 5.33 -13.65
N ARG A 18 3.31 4.79 -12.78
CA ARG A 18 2.86 5.45 -11.55
C ARG A 18 3.05 4.57 -10.32
N PHE A 19 2.86 5.14 -9.14
CA PHE A 19 2.63 4.38 -7.91
C PHE A 19 1.17 3.95 -7.83
N ALA A 20 0.92 2.66 -7.61
CA ALA A 20 -0.38 2.16 -7.19
C ALA A 20 -0.42 2.11 -5.67
N TRP A 21 -1.06 3.10 -5.05
CA TRP A 21 -1.13 3.25 -3.61
C TRP A 21 -2.44 2.69 -3.07
N CYS A 22 -2.35 1.55 -2.42
CA CYS A 22 -3.47 0.86 -1.83
C CYS A 22 -3.75 1.39 -0.42
N VAL A 23 -5.01 1.69 -0.13
CA VAL A 23 -5.48 2.12 1.19
C VAL A 23 -6.43 1.06 1.74
N THR A 24 -6.18 0.64 2.98
CA THR A 24 -7.01 -0.35 3.69
C THR A 24 -7.80 0.32 4.82
N GLY A 25 -8.67 -0.42 5.49
CA GLY A 25 -9.53 0.09 6.57
C GLY A 25 -8.79 0.33 7.90
N SER A 26 -7.58 0.91 7.86
CA SER A 26 -6.84 1.31 9.05
C SER A 26 -6.97 2.83 9.22
N GLY A 27 -7.36 3.26 10.42
CA GLY A 27 -7.31 4.66 10.81
C GLY A 27 -5.93 5.10 11.35
N HIS A 28 -5.13 4.14 11.81
CA HIS A 28 -3.79 4.42 12.36
C HIS A 28 -2.87 4.95 11.24
N MET A 29 -2.29 6.14 11.47
CA MET A 29 -1.38 6.84 10.55
C MET A 29 -1.97 7.07 9.15
N LEU A 30 -3.30 7.16 9.04
CA LEU A 30 -4.00 7.31 7.77
C LEU A 30 -3.72 8.69 7.14
N GLU A 31 -3.83 9.76 7.92
CA GLU A 31 -3.63 11.12 7.43
C GLU A 31 -2.20 11.33 6.92
N GLU A 32 -1.22 10.85 7.67
CA GLU A 32 0.20 10.90 7.35
C GLU A 32 0.52 10.03 6.12
N SER A 33 -0.10 8.85 5.99
CA SER A 33 0.04 8.01 4.79
C SER A 33 -0.49 8.72 3.55
N ILE A 34 -1.66 9.35 3.61
CA ILE A 34 -2.21 10.13 2.50
C ILE A 34 -1.34 11.36 2.22
N ALA A 35 -0.78 12.01 3.24
CA ALA A 35 0.13 13.13 3.07
C ALA A 35 1.40 12.72 2.30
N LEU A 36 2.00 11.57 2.62
CA LEU A 36 3.13 11.02 1.84
C LEU A 36 2.73 10.70 0.40
N ALA A 37 1.56 10.08 0.19
CA ALA A 37 1.05 9.78 -1.15
C ALA A 37 0.91 11.05 -2.02
N ARG A 38 0.46 12.18 -1.44
CA ARG A 38 0.32 13.46 -2.15
C ARG A 38 1.66 14.07 -2.57
N GLN A 39 2.73 13.75 -1.85
CA GLN A 39 4.08 14.26 -2.16
C GLN A 39 4.77 13.44 -3.25
N LEU A 40 4.28 12.26 -3.61
CA LEU A 40 4.87 11.43 -4.67
C LEU A 40 4.45 11.87 -6.08
N PRO A 41 5.34 11.80 -7.08
CA PRO A 41 4.96 11.98 -8.48
C PRO A 41 4.11 10.80 -8.95
N GLY A 42 3.01 11.09 -9.64
CA GLY A 42 2.21 10.07 -10.32
C GLY A 42 1.66 8.98 -9.40
N VAL A 43 0.62 9.28 -8.61
CA VAL A 43 -0.03 8.30 -7.73
C VAL A 43 -1.50 8.09 -8.11
N ASP A 44 -1.92 6.82 -8.10
CA ASP A 44 -3.33 6.42 -8.10
C ASP A 44 -3.67 5.65 -6.83
N LEU A 45 -4.87 5.92 -6.28
CA LEU A 45 -5.35 5.25 -5.08
C LEU A 45 -6.22 4.04 -5.40
N PHE A 46 -5.98 2.95 -4.67
CA PHE A 46 -6.74 1.71 -4.75
C PHE A 46 -7.30 1.35 -3.37
N LEU A 47 -8.61 1.50 -3.21
CA LEU A 47 -9.25 1.36 -1.91
C LEU A 47 -9.78 -0.07 -1.73
N SER A 48 -9.57 -0.69 -0.56
CA SER A 48 -10.46 -1.79 -0.16
C SER A 48 -11.84 -1.25 0.19
N ALA A 49 -12.86 -2.13 0.23
CA ALA A 49 -14.19 -1.77 0.71
C ALA A 49 -14.15 -1.12 2.11
N ALA A 50 -13.41 -1.72 3.05
CA ALA A 50 -13.21 -1.15 4.39
C ALA A 50 -12.44 0.18 4.37
N GLY A 51 -11.50 0.37 3.42
CA GLY A 51 -10.83 1.67 3.24
C GLY A 51 -11.80 2.77 2.85
N GLU A 52 -12.72 2.50 1.90
CA GLU A 52 -13.77 3.44 1.48
C GLU A 52 -14.73 3.82 2.63
N GLU A 53 -14.96 2.93 3.58
CA GLU A 53 -15.76 3.20 4.79
C GLU A 53 -15.00 4.02 5.84
N VAL A 54 -13.71 3.73 6.05
CA VAL A 54 -12.90 4.36 7.11
C VAL A 54 -12.41 5.75 6.74
N LEU A 55 -12.00 5.96 5.48
CA LEU A 55 -11.44 7.21 4.98
C LEU A 55 -12.29 8.46 5.32
N PRO A 56 -13.63 8.46 5.14
CA PRO A 56 -14.49 9.59 5.52
C PRO A 56 -14.46 9.94 7.01
N LEU A 57 -14.21 8.97 7.92
CA LEU A 57 -14.14 9.20 9.37
C LEU A 57 -12.95 10.10 9.75
N TYR A 58 -11.92 10.15 8.90
CA TYR A 58 -10.72 10.98 9.05
C TYR A 58 -10.73 12.18 8.08
N GLY A 59 -11.90 12.56 7.57
CA GLY A 59 -12.04 13.72 6.70
C GLY A 59 -11.51 13.52 5.27
N TRP A 60 -11.30 12.28 4.83
CA TRP A 60 -10.88 11.93 3.47
C TRP A 60 -12.02 11.29 2.69
N THR A 61 -12.99 12.09 2.23
CA THR A 61 -14.06 11.57 1.37
C THR A 61 -13.53 11.19 -0.02
N ILE A 62 -14.25 10.32 -0.74
CA ILE A 62 -13.92 9.98 -2.14
C ILE A 62 -13.85 11.23 -3.02
N ALA A 63 -14.73 12.21 -2.79
CA ALA A 63 -14.70 13.48 -3.53
C ALA A 63 -13.39 14.22 -3.30
N LYS A 64 -12.98 14.40 -2.03
CA LYS A 64 -11.73 15.06 -1.66
C LYS A 64 -10.50 14.33 -2.19
N LEU A 65 -10.47 12.99 -2.14
CA LEU A 65 -9.36 12.21 -2.71
C LEU A 65 -9.24 12.39 -4.22
N ARG A 66 -10.37 12.53 -4.93
CA ARG A 66 -10.39 12.73 -6.39
C ARG A 66 -9.88 14.10 -6.84
N GLU A 67 -9.74 15.06 -5.93
CA GLU A 67 -9.08 16.34 -6.22
C GLU A 67 -7.57 16.18 -6.41
N HIS A 68 -6.99 15.07 -5.92
CA HIS A 68 -5.54 14.82 -5.93
C HIS A 68 -5.14 13.55 -6.67
N PHE A 69 -6.02 12.54 -6.73
CA PHE A 69 -5.70 11.21 -7.23
C PHE A 69 -6.78 10.68 -8.17
N LYS A 70 -6.42 9.77 -9.08
CA LYS A 70 -7.41 8.82 -9.60
C LYS A 70 -7.71 7.84 -8.47
N VAL A 71 -8.99 7.58 -8.22
CA VAL A 71 -9.43 6.68 -7.14
C VAL A 71 -10.17 5.49 -7.72
N LEU A 72 -9.60 4.30 -7.52
CA LEU A 72 -10.16 3.02 -7.91
C LEU A 72 -10.70 2.31 -6.67
N ARG A 73 -11.93 1.82 -6.77
CA ARG A 73 -12.69 1.25 -5.66
C ARG A 73 -12.81 -0.25 -5.83
N ASP A 74 -12.94 -0.99 -4.73
CA ASP A 74 -13.14 -2.43 -4.72
C ASP A 74 -14.61 -2.81 -5.02
N ASN A 75 -15.05 -2.57 -6.26
CA ASN A 75 -16.42 -2.81 -6.70
C ASN A 75 -16.59 -4.06 -7.58
N SER A 76 -15.58 -4.92 -7.61
CA SER A 76 -15.59 -6.17 -8.40
C SER A 76 -14.89 -7.28 -7.64
N ALA A 77 -15.55 -8.44 -7.50
CA ALA A 77 -14.98 -9.61 -6.81
C ALA A 77 -13.66 -10.11 -7.44
N SER A 78 -13.44 -9.86 -8.73
CA SER A 78 -12.22 -10.23 -9.46
C SER A 78 -11.14 -9.15 -9.47
N SER A 79 -11.36 -8.00 -8.83
CA SER A 79 -10.43 -6.87 -8.82
C SER A 79 -9.97 -6.45 -10.23
N VAL A 80 -10.91 -6.15 -11.14
CA VAL A 80 -10.66 -5.79 -12.54
C VAL A 80 -9.53 -4.77 -12.76
N PRO A 81 -9.35 -3.72 -11.92
CA PRO A 81 -8.27 -2.76 -12.08
C PRO A 81 -6.84 -3.34 -12.05
N VAL A 82 -6.66 -4.54 -11.51
CA VAL A 82 -5.37 -5.24 -11.48
C VAL A 82 -4.82 -5.51 -12.89
N GLY A 83 -5.70 -5.52 -13.90
CA GLY A 83 -5.36 -5.53 -15.32
C GLY A 83 -4.26 -4.54 -15.72
N MET A 84 -4.25 -3.37 -15.07
CA MET A 84 -3.31 -2.27 -15.37
C MET A 84 -1.85 -2.62 -15.01
N ILE A 85 -1.61 -3.51 -14.04
CA ILE A 85 -0.25 -3.98 -13.72
C ILE A 85 0.37 -4.70 -14.92
N TYR A 86 -0.40 -5.56 -15.59
CA TYR A 86 0.08 -6.30 -16.78
C TYR A 86 0.48 -5.35 -17.93
N ASN A 87 -0.12 -4.16 -17.99
CA ASN A 87 0.19 -3.15 -19.01
C ASN A 87 1.40 -2.27 -18.66
N GLY A 88 2.05 -2.48 -17.50
CA GLY A 88 3.19 -1.68 -17.05
C GLY A 88 2.83 -0.26 -16.63
N GLU A 89 1.56 -0.02 -16.26
CA GLU A 89 1.08 1.29 -15.81
C GLU A 89 1.57 1.65 -14.40
N TYR A 90 1.99 0.65 -13.61
CA TYR A 90 2.47 0.87 -12.25
C TYR A 90 3.83 0.23 -12.04
N HIS A 91 4.81 1.05 -11.65
CA HIS A 91 6.17 0.60 -11.37
C HIS A 91 6.37 0.14 -9.92
N THR A 92 5.46 0.51 -9.01
CA THR A 92 5.54 0.18 -7.59
C THR A 92 4.13 0.04 -7.02
N ILE A 93 3.91 -0.99 -6.19
CA ILE A 93 2.72 -1.06 -5.34
C ILE A 93 3.08 -0.59 -3.94
N VAL A 94 2.23 0.23 -3.34
CA VAL A 94 2.30 0.60 -1.92
C VAL A 94 1.01 0.14 -1.25
N ILE A 95 1.07 -0.39 -0.03
CA ILE A 95 -0.11 -0.55 0.83
C ILE A 95 0.14 0.25 2.10
N ALA A 96 -0.52 1.39 2.24
CA ALA A 96 -0.32 2.29 3.36
C ALA A 96 -1.57 3.16 3.64
N PRO A 97 -2.16 3.09 4.83
CA PRO A 97 -1.87 2.11 5.90
C PRO A 97 -2.36 0.70 5.54
N ALA A 98 -1.65 -0.34 6.00
CA ALA A 98 -2.07 -1.74 5.90
C ALA A 98 -2.58 -2.27 7.26
N THR A 99 -3.85 -2.67 7.31
CA THR A 99 -4.44 -3.39 8.47
C THR A 99 -3.76 -4.73 8.71
N SER A 100 -3.73 -5.22 9.95
CA SER A 100 -3.37 -6.62 10.28
C SER A 100 -4.11 -7.66 9.44
N ASN A 101 -5.38 -7.43 9.11
CA ASN A 101 -6.14 -8.29 8.20
C ASN A 101 -5.50 -8.36 6.80
N THR A 102 -5.16 -7.21 6.20
CA THR A 102 -4.48 -7.18 4.89
C THR A 102 -3.10 -7.81 4.99
N VAL A 103 -2.32 -7.52 6.05
CA VAL A 103 -1.00 -8.13 6.27
C VAL A 103 -1.11 -9.65 6.36
N ALA A 104 -2.08 -10.18 7.12
CA ALA A 104 -2.33 -11.62 7.22
C ALA A 104 -2.69 -12.21 5.86
N LYS A 105 -3.64 -11.62 5.13
CA LYS A 105 -4.02 -12.07 3.79
C LYS A 105 -2.80 -12.13 2.85
N CYS A 106 -2.01 -11.07 2.79
CA CYS A 106 -0.78 -11.03 2.00
C CYS A 106 0.22 -12.11 2.43
N ALA A 107 0.46 -12.26 3.73
CA ALA A 107 1.40 -13.23 4.29
C ALA A 107 1.00 -14.70 3.99
N PHE A 108 -0.29 -14.98 3.84
CA PHE A 108 -0.83 -16.29 3.47
C PHE A 108 -1.15 -16.43 1.98
N GLY A 109 -0.90 -15.41 1.15
CA GLY A 109 -1.18 -15.45 -0.28
C GLY A 109 -2.67 -15.38 -0.64
N ILE A 110 -3.52 -14.91 0.26
CA ILE A 110 -4.94 -14.66 0.01
C ILE A 110 -5.09 -13.30 -0.70
N SER A 111 -5.79 -13.31 -1.83
CA SER A 111 -5.94 -12.16 -2.72
C SER A 111 -7.40 -11.94 -3.14
N ASP A 112 -8.26 -11.62 -2.18
CA ASP A 112 -9.72 -11.51 -2.31
C ASP A 112 -10.27 -10.08 -2.14
N THR A 113 -9.38 -9.11 -1.98
CA THR A 113 -9.68 -7.66 -1.99
C THR A 113 -8.76 -6.95 -2.98
N LEU A 114 -9.18 -5.79 -3.50
CA LEU A 114 -8.39 -5.02 -4.47
C LEU A 114 -6.93 -4.78 -4.01
N PRO A 115 -6.62 -4.32 -2.77
CA PRO A 115 -5.23 -4.22 -2.30
C PRO A 115 -4.46 -5.54 -2.30
N THR A 116 -5.06 -6.62 -1.77
CA THR A 116 -4.38 -7.93 -1.70
C THR A 116 -4.17 -8.56 -3.09
N ASN A 117 -5.06 -8.27 -4.04
CA ASN A 117 -4.96 -8.74 -5.42
C ASN A 117 -3.87 -7.99 -6.19
N LEU A 118 -3.79 -6.67 -6.04
CA LEU A 118 -2.69 -5.86 -6.57
C LEU A 118 -1.34 -6.34 -6.01
N TYR A 119 -1.25 -6.55 -4.70
CA TYR A 119 -0.04 -7.06 -4.06
C TYR A 119 0.40 -8.42 -4.64
N ALA A 120 -0.53 -9.39 -4.68
CA ALA A 120 -0.22 -10.72 -5.17
C ALA A 120 0.19 -10.73 -6.65
N GLN A 121 -0.48 -9.95 -7.51
CA GLN A 121 -0.17 -9.90 -8.93
C GLN A 121 1.10 -9.10 -9.23
N ALA A 122 1.41 -8.08 -8.43
CA ALA A 122 2.69 -7.38 -8.50
C ALA A 122 3.85 -8.33 -8.18
N GLY A 123 3.76 -9.09 -7.09
CA GLY A 123 4.78 -10.08 -6.73
C GLY A 123 5.00 -11.13 -7.83
N LYS A 124 3.93 -11.62 -8.47
CA LYS A 124 4.01 -12.56 -9.61
C LYS A 124 4.68 -11.95 -10.85
N GLN A 125 4.63 -10.64 -11.02
CA GLN A 125 5.29 -9.90 -12.10
C GLN A 125 6.62 -9.26 -11.66
N CYS A 126 7.11 -9.61 -10.47
CA CYS A 126 8.32 -9.05 -9.86
C CYS A 126 8.27 -7.53 -9.60
N VAL A 127 7.09 -6.90 -9.69
CA VAL A 127 6.91 -5.47 -9.41
C VAL A 127 7.11 -5.23 -7.90
N PRO A 128 8.01 -4.30 -7.50
CA PRO A 128 8.26 -4.02 -6.09
C PRO A 128 7.02 -3.58 -5.32
N GLY A 129 6.82 -4.18 -4.15
CA GLY A 129 5.77 -3.84 -3.19
C GLY A 129 6.35 -3.26 -1.89
N ILE A 130 5.75 -2.17 -1.40
CA ILE A 130 6.04 -1.59 -0.08
C ILE A 130 4.78 -1.70 0.77
N VAL A 131 4.86 -2.36 1.93
CA VAL A 131 3.71 -2.55 2.82
C VAL A 131 3.99 -1.89 4.16
N PHE A 132 3.21 -0.88 4.52
CA PHE A 132 3.28 -0.23 5.82
C PHE A 132 2.37 -0.93 6.83
N ALA A 133 2.95 -1.86 7.59
CA ALA A 133 2.25 -2.64 8.61
C ALA A 133 2.07 -1.79 9.89
N CYS A 134 0.82 -1.40 10.16
CA CYS A 134 0.50 -0.43 11.22
C CYS A 134 0.41 -1.04 12.63
N ASP A 135 0.33 -2.36 12.75
CA ASP A 135 0.16 -3.10 14.01
C ASP A 135 1.49 -3.68 14.54
N THR A 136 2.54 -2.86 14.62
CA THR A 136 3.91 -3.31 14.95
C THR A 136 4.47 -2.75 16.26
N ALA A 137 3.75 -1.84 16.93
CA ALA A 137 4.15 -1.24 18.21
C ALA A 137 3.41 -1.88 19.40
N PRO A 138 4.01 -1.92 20.62
CA PRO A 138 3.44 -2.60 21.80
C PRO A 138 2.08 -2.03 22.26
N SER A 139 1.84 -0.75 21.97
CA SER A 139 0.58 -0.06 22.22
C SER A 139 0.31 0.88 21.05
N VAL A 140 -0.78 0.64 20.31
CA VAL A 140 -1.30 1.58 19.33
C VAL A 140 -2.48 2.29 19.98
N ILE A 141 -2.33 3.59 20.27
CA ILE A 141 -3.46 4.40 20.70
C ILE A 141 -4.22 4.78 19.43
N THR A 142 -5.29 4.05 19.13
CA THR A 142 -6.12 4.37 17.97
C THR A 142 -7.14 5.43 18.37
N GLN A 143 -7.19 6.52 17.61
CA GLN A 143 -8.25 7.50 17.74
C GLN A 143 -9.54 6.89 17.19
N ALA A 144 -10.44 6.42 18.05
CA ALA A 144 -11.82 6.23 17.67
C ALA A 144 -12.50 7.62 17.56
N PRO A 145 -13.63 7.76 16.84
CA PRO A 145 -14.28 9.05 16.63
C PRO A 145 -14.54 9.89 17.89
N HIS A 146 -14.60 9.26 19.07
CA HIS A 146 -14.88 9.91 20.35
C HIS A 146 -13.97 9.49 21.52
N GLU A 147 -13.02 8.57 21.34
CA GLU A 147 -12.20 8.05 22.45
C GLU A 147 -10.85 7.48 21.97
N TRP A 148 -9.85 7.49 22.84
CA TRP A 148 -8.56 6.87 22.60
C TRP A 148 -8.60 5.43 23.13
N VAL A 149 -8.46 4.45 22.25
CA VAL A 149 -8.43 3.03 22.64
C VAL A 149 -7.02 2.49 22.44
N GLU A 150 -6.42 2.00 23.52
CA GLU A 150 -5.17 1.25 23.44
C GLU A 150 -5.45 -0.13 22.83
N VAL A 151 -4.84 -0.41 21.69
CA VAL A 151 -4.86 -1.71 21.04
C VAL A 151 -3.47 -2.31 21.11
N ARG A 152 -3.38 -3.56 21.54
CA ARG A 152 -2.11 -4.30 21.63
C ARG A 152 -2.08 -5.38 20.56
N PRO A 153 -1.14 -5.35 19.61
CA PRO A 153 -0.94 -6.44 18.68
C PRO A 153 -0.70 -7.76 19.43
N ARG A 154 -1.31 -8.84 18.97
CA ARG A 154 -1.12 -10.18 19.52
C ARG A 154 0.07 -10.84 18.80
N ALA A 155 0.50 -11.99 19.30
CA ALA A 155 1.60 -12.76 18.69
C ALA A 155 1.41 -12.97 17.17
N ILE A 156 0.19 -13.25 16.73
CA ILE A 156 -0.12 -13.51 15.33
C ILE A 156 0.10 -12.30 14.41
N GLU A 157 -0.09 -11.07 14.90
CA GLU A 157 0.20 -9.88 14.12
C GLU A 157 1.72 -9.77 13.83
N PHE A 158 2.56 -9.99 14.84
CA PHE A 158 4.02 -10.00 14.68
C PHE A 158 4.49 -11.13 13.76
N GLU A 159 3.96 -12.35 13.93
CA GLU A 159 4.30 -13.50 13.07
C GLU A 159 3.97 -13.25 11.60
N ASN A 160 2.82 -12.63 11.31
CA ASN A 160 2.41 -12.31 9.94
C ASN A 160 3.28 -11.22 9.32
N VAL A 161 3.68 -10.21 10.08
CA VAL A 161 4.63 -9.18 9.63
C VAL A 161 5.97 -9.82 9.27
N GLU A 162 6.51 -10.68 10.13
CA GLU A 162 7.78 -11.37 9.88
C GLU A 162 7.69 -12.36 8.72
N ARG A 163 6.54 -13.01 8.55
CA ARG A 163 6.29 -13.86 7.38
C ARG A 163 6.28 -13.04 6.10
N LEU A 164 5.56 -11.92 6.08
CA LEU A 164 5.45 -11.04 4.91
C LEU A 164 6.80 -10.41 4.54
N ALA A 165 7.62 -10.04 5.54
CA ALA A 165 8.94 -9.45 5.32
C ALA A 165 9.93 -10.38 4.59
N ARG A 166 9.63 -11.68 4.50
CA ARG A 166 10.45 -12.67 3.77
C ARG A 166 10.03 -12.82 2.31
N PHE A 167 8.95 -12.18 1.87
CA PHE A 167 8.45 -12.32 0.50
C PHE A 167 9.39 -11.63 -0.48
N ALA A 168 9.60 -12.24 -1.64
CA ALA A 168 10.36 -11.63 -2.72
C ALA A 168 9.69 -10.31 -3.16
N HIS A 169 10.52 -9.35 -3.59
CA HIS A 169 10.08 -8.04 -4.07
C HIS A 169 9.21 -7.25 -3.06
N THR A 170 9.28 -7.56 -1.77
CA THR A 170 8.47 -6.92 -0.72
C THR A 170 9.37 -6.21 0.28
N THR A 171 9.08 -4.94 0.56
CA THR A 171 9.64 -4.19 1.69
C THR A 171 8.53 -3.94 2.70
N VAL A 172 8.72 -4.35 3.95
CA VAL A 172 7.77 -4.09 5.03
C VAL A 172 8.26 -2.94 5.88
N ALA A 173 7.55 -1.81 5.84
CA ALA A 173 7.77 -0.66 6.70
C ALA A 173 6.98 -0.86 8.01
N ARG A 174 7.63 -0.58 9.15
CA ARG A 174 7.03 -0.69 10.50
C ARG A 174 6.78 0.68 11.13
N SER A 175 7.25 1.75 10.52
CA SER A 175 7.01 3.14 10.91
C SER A 175 6.79 4.02 9.68
N LEU A 176 6.33 5.25 9.89
CA LEU A 176 6.27 6.25 8.82
C LEU A 176 7.67 6.59 8.27
N ASP A 177 8.69 6.60 9.11
CA ASP A 177 10.07 6.84 8.69
C ASP A 177 10.58 5.70 7.81
N ASP A 178 10.27 4.45 8.16
CA ASP A 178 10.59 3.28 7.31
C ASP A 178 9.88 3.38 5.96
N LEU A 179 8.60 3.77 5.96
CA LEU A 179 7.81 3.95 4.75
C LEU A 179 8.44 5.04 3.88
N LYS A 180 8.77 6.19 4.47
CA LYS A 180 9.41 7.29 3.76
C LYS A 180 10.78 6.87 3.20
N ALA A 181 11.61 6.18 3.97
CA ALA A 181 12.92 5.69 3.51
C ALA A 181 12.79 4.70 2.35
N ALA A 182 11.81 3.79 2.40
CA ALA A 182 11.54 2.86 1.29
C ALA A 182 11.09 3.60 0.02
N LEU A 183 10.28 4.65 0.16
CA LEU A 183 9.87 5.52 -0.94
C LEU A 183 11.04 6.34 -1.50
N ASP A 184 11.89 6.89 -0.64
CA ASP A 184 13.12 7.62 -1.02
C ASP A 184 14.05 6.72 -1.87
N GLN A 185 14.28 5.49 -1.40
CA GLN A 185 15.08 4.52 -2.15
C GLN A 185 14.43 4.20 -3.51
N ARG A 186 13.11 4.00 -3.55
CA ARG A 186 12.41 3.67 -4.80
C ARG A 186 12.45 4.82 -5.81
N LEU A 187 12.30 6.06 -5.36
CA LEU A 187 12.44 7.25 -6.21
C LEU A 187 13.86 7.34 -6.77
N SER A 188 14.88 7.11 -5.94
CA SER A 188 16.29 7.07 -6.38
C SER A 188 16.51 6.01 -7.45
N ASP A 189 16.01 4.79 -7.26
CA ASP A 189 16.13 3.68 -8.24
C ASP A 189 15.49 4.04 -9.59
N LEU A 190 14.39 4.79 -9.56
CA LEU A 190 13.64 5.24 -10.74
C LEU A 190 14.15 6.58 -11.31
N LYS A 191 15.12 7.23 -10.66
CA LYS A 191 15.60 8.60 -10.99
C LYS A 191 14.46 9.63 -11.00
N LEU A 192 13.51 9.46 -10.08
CA LEU A 192 12.42 10.39 -9.83
C LEU A 192 12.69 11.21 -8.56
N ALA A 193 11.94 12.28 -8.36
CA ALA A 193 11.99 13.11 -7.16
C ALA A 193 10.58 13.26 -6.56
N TRP A 194 10.50 13.55 -5.26
CA TRP A 194 9.26 14.01 -4.65
C TRP A 194 8.74 15.26 -5.36
N ASN A 195 7.42 15.43 -5.40
CA ASN A 195 6.83 16.70 -5.76
C ASN A 195 7.25 17.71 -4.69
N THR A 196 7.99 18.74 -5.08
CA THR A 196 8.25 19.88 -4.20
C THR A 196 6.91 20.54 -3.89
N SER A 197 6.49 20.48 -2.63
CA SER A 197 5.33 21.23 -2.18
C SER A 197 5.62 22.72 -2.41
N SER A 198 4.99 23.31 -3.42
CA SER A 198 4.76 24.76 -3.40
C SER A 198 3.88 24.99 -2.18
N SER A 199 4.46 25.61 -1.16
CA SER A 199 3.78 25.96 0.09
C SER A 199 2.58 26.87 -0.16
#